data_AF-A0A258C394-F1
#
_entry.id   AF-A0A258C394-F1
#
_cell.length_a   1.000
_cell.length_b   1.000
_cell.length_c   1.000
_cell.angle_alpha   90.00
_cell.angle_beta   90.00
_cell.angle_gamma   90.00
#
_symmetry.space_group_name_H-M   'P 1'
#
loop_
_entity.id
_entity.type
_entity.pdbx_description
1 polymer ?
#
loop_
_entity_poly.entity_id
_entity_poly.type
_entity_poly.pdbx_seq_one_letter_code
_entity_poly.pdbx_strand_id
1 'polypeptide(L)'
;MNSPDNFDKNSNVDQNEISKFNEIAARWWDPEGEFKPLHLLNPTRLGYISDQLGGLFGRNTLDVGCGGGILAESMARAGAKVTGIDMAPDGLNVARLHALEAGVNIDYQQSTAEDFAERHAGEFELVTCMEMLEHVPDPASVVRACAELAAPGATLV
;
A
#
# COMPACT_ATOMS: atom_id res chain seq x y z
N MET A 1 -22.83 5.69 -23.33
CA MET A 1 -21.80 4.64 -23.26
C MET A 1 -20.54 5.34 -22.76
N ASN A 2 -20.27 5.25 -21.47
CA ASN A 2 -19.05 5.82 -20.90
C ASN A 2 -18.00 4.70 -20.93
N SER A 3 -16.91 4.92 -21.66
CA SER A 3 -15.75 4.02 -21.65
C SER A 3 -15.15 3.97 -20.24
N PRO A 4 -14.72 2.79 -19.75
CA PRO A 4 -14.16 2.65 -18.41
C PRO A 4 -12.71 3.14 -18.26
N ASP A 5 -12.04 3.54 -19.35
CA ASP A 5 -10.59 3.80 -19.36
C ASP A 5 -10.25 5.28 -19.57
N ASN A 6 -10.70 6.16 -18.68
CA ASN A 6 -10.23 7.55 -18.68
C ASN A 6 -9.37 7.82 -17.44
N PHE A 7 -8.25 7.11 -17.35
CA PHE A 7 -7.14 7.53 -16.48
C PHE A 7 -6.48 8.74 -17.15
N ASP A 8 -6.34 9.83 -16.40
CA ASP A 8 -5.70 11.05 -16.90
C ASP A 8 -4.30 10.72 -17.42
N LYS A 9 -4.00 11.18 -18.64
CA LYS A 9 -2.71 11.05 -19.34
C LYS A 9 -1.53 11.69 -18.59
N ASN A 10 -1.76 12.25 -17.40
CA ASN A 10 -0.80 12.90 -16.52
C ASN A 10 -0.56 12.14 -15.20
N SER A 11 -1.16 10.96 -14.99
CA SER A 11 -0.95 10.17 -13.78
C SER A 11 0.43 9.49 -13.78
N ASN A 12 1.15 9.55 -12.65
CA ASN A 12 2.48 8.97 -12.46
C ASN A 12 2.43 7.44 -12.34
N VAL A 13 2.03 6.77 -13.43
CA VAL A 13 1.64 5.36 -13.42
C VAL A 13 2.14 4.64 -14.67
N ASP A 14 2.77 3.48 -14.49
CA ASP A 14 3.07 2.55 -15.59
C ASP A 14 1.98 1.46 -15.70
N GLN A 15 1.21 1.52 -16.77
CA GLN A 15 0.11 0.58 -17.03
C GLN A 15 0.59 -0.85 -17.29
N ASN A 16 1.82 -1.03 -17.80
CA ASN A 16 2.38 -2.36 -18.02
C ASN A 16 2.72 -3.02 -16.68
N GLU A 17 3.28 -2.25 -15.73
CA GLU A 17 3.57 -2.75 -14.39
C GLU A 17 2.27 -3.13 -13.67
N ILE A 18 1.24 -2.28 -13.72
CA ILE A 18 -0.09 -2.61 -13.16
C ILE A 18 -0.64 -3.91 -13.74
N SER A 19 -0.57 -4.06 -15.07
CA SER A 19 -1.10 -5.24 -15.75
C SER A 19 -0.39 -6.52 -15.28
N LYS A 20 0.93 -6.49 -15.13
CA LYS A 20 1.70 -7.62 -14.59
C LYS A 20 1.24 -8.03 -13.19
N PHE A 21 1.01 -7.07 -12.30
CA PHE A 21 0.54 -7.37 -10.93
C PHE A 21 -0.89 -7.90 -10.91
N ASN A 22 -1.78 -7.38 -11.75
CA ASN A 22 -3.15 -7.90 -11.88
C ASN A 22 -3.15 -9.37 -12.36
N GLU A 23 -2.31 -9.72 -13.34
CA GLU A 23 -2.24 -11.09 -13.89
C GLU A 23 -1.89 -12.16 -12.84
N ILE A 24 -1.09 -11.80 -11.84
CA ILE A 24 -0.65 -12.72 -10.78
C ILE A 24 -1.40 -12.53 -9.45
N ALA A 25 -2.38 -11.61 -9.40
CA ALA A 25 -2.99 -11.18 -8.15
C ALA A 25 -3.66 -12.31 -7.37
N ALA A 26 -4.29 -13.28 -8.04
CA ALA A 26 -4.96 -14.41 -7.38
C ALA A 26 -4.01 -15.29 -6.54
N ARG A 27 -2.69 -15.17 -6.74
CA ARG A 27 -1.65 -15.92 -6.02
C ARG A 27 -0.94 -15.08 -4.95
N TRP A 28 -1.43 -13.87 -4.66
CA TRP A 28 -0.77 -12.96 -3.71
C TRP A 28 -0.52 -13.58 -2.33
N TRP A 29 -1.47 -14.38 -1.85
CA TRP A 29 -1.44 -15.03 -0.54
C TRP A 29 -1.00 -16.51 -0.59
N ASP A 30 -0.48 -16.99 -1.73
CA ASP A 30 0.21 -18.28 -1.80
C ASP A 30 1.63 -18.13 -1.21
N PRO A 31 1.92 -18.72 -0.02
CA PRO A 31 3.23 -18.55 0.63
C PRO A 31 4.37 -19.23 -0.15
N GLU A 32 4.04 -20.11 -1.10
CA GLU A 32 5.01 -20.78 -1.98
C GLU A 32 4.96 -20.25 -3.42
N GLY A 33 4.16 -19.22 -3.69
CA GLY A 33 3.96 -18.60 -5.00
C GLY A 33 4.95 -17.47 -5.32
N GLU A 34 4.56 -16.63 -6.29
CA GLU A 34 5.35 -15.51 -6.81
C GLU A 34 5.76 -14.52 -5.72
N PHE A 35 4.89 -14.31 -4.73
CA PHE A 35 5.10 -13.37 -3.63
C PHE A 35 5.72 -14.00 -2.39
N LYS A 36 6.20 -15.26 -2.46
CA LYS A 36 6.94 -15.92 -1.38
C LYS A 36 8.02 -15.04 -0.73
N PRO A 37 8.87 -14.30 -1.49
CA PRO A 37 9.86 -13.43 -0.87
C PRO A 37 9.25 -12.38 0.05
N LEU A 38 8.09 -11.80 -0.31
CA LEU A 38 7.41 -10.81 0.51
C LEU A 38 6.84 -11.43 1.79
N HIS A 39 6.29 -12.65 1.71
CA HIS A 39 5.83 -13.39 2.89
C HIS A 39 6.97 -13.67 3.87
N LEU A 40 8.14 -14.09 3.36
CA LEU A 40 9.32 -14.35 4.18
C LEU A 40 9.92 -13.07 4.77
N LEU A 41 9.89 -11.96 4.04
CA LEU A 41 10.40 -10.67 4.48
C LEU A 41 9.47 -10.00 5.51
N ASN A 42 8.15 -10.25 5.43
CA ASN A 42 7.15 -9.48 6.16
C ASN A 42 7.37 -9.40 7.69
N PRO A 43 7.69 -10.49 8.40
CA PRO A 43 7.95 -10.42 9.84
C PRO A 43 9.10 -9.49 10.20
N THR A 44 10.16 -9.47 9.39
CA THR A 44 11.34 -8.63 9.61
C THR A 44 11.02 -7.15 9.42
N ARG A 45 10.36 -6.78 8.32
CA ARG A 45 10.00 -5.37 8.06
C ARG A 45 8.94 -4.86 9.04
N LEU A 46 7.95 -5.69 9.41
CA LEU A 46 6.96 -5.33 10.43
C LEU A 46 7.62 -5.09 11.78
N GLY A 47 8.57 -5.94 12.17
CA GLY A 47 9.36 -5.77 13.39
C GLY A 47 10.13 -4.45 13.40
N TYR A 48 10.86 -4.17 12.31
CA TYR A 48 11.58 -2.90 12.15
C TYR A 48 10.65 -1.68 12.27
N ILE A 49 9.53 -1.69 11.54
CA ILE A 49 8.53 -0.61 11.58
C ILE A 49 7.97 -0.44 12.99
N SER A 50 7.58 -1.54 13.65
CA SER A 50 7.07 -1.50 15.02
C SER A 50 8.10 -0.93 15.99
N ASP A 51 9.38 -1.28 15.87
CA ASP A 51 10.45 -0.78 16.73
C ASP A 51 10.70 0.73 16.53
N GLN A 52 10.65 1.23 15.29
CA GLN A 52 10.80 2.67 15.01
C GLN A 52 9.72 3.51 15.69
N LEU A 53 8.49 2.99 15.79
CA LEU A 53 7.36 3.69 16.40
C LEU A 53 7.11 3.33 17.87
N GLY A 54 7.84 2.35 18.44
CA GLY A 54 7.53 1.84 19.78
C GLY A 54 6.16 1.15 19.85
N GLY A 55 5.75 0.48 18.78
CA GLY A 55 4.47 -0.22 18.62
C GLY A 55 3.50 0.48 17.68
N LEU A 56 2.58 -0.31 17.11
CA LEU A 56 1.63 0.14 16.07
C LEU A 56 0.18 0.34 16.57
N PHE A 57 -0.13 -0.10 17.78
CA PHE A 57 -1.50 -0.09 18.30
C PHE A 57 -2.12 1.31 18.29
N GLY A 58 -3.26 1.47 17.62
CA GLY A 58 -4.03 2.70 17.52
C GLY A 58 -3.48 3.75 16.55
N ARG A 59 -2.29 3.54 15.97
CA ARG A 59 -1.64 4.50 15.08
C ARG A 59 -2.36 4.62 13.74
N ASN A 60 -2.41 5.83 13.19
CA ASN A 60 -2.91 6.05 11.84
C ASN A 60 -1.80 5.81 10.81
N THR A 61 -1.96 4.79 9.96
CA THR A 61 -0.89 4.31 9.08
C THR A 61 -1.36 4.18 7.64
N LEU A 62 -0.51 4.56 6.69
CA LEU A 62 -0.73 4.42 5.25
C LEU A 62 0.28 3.45 4.64
N ASP A 63 -0.18 2.51 3.81
CA ASP A 63 0.65 1.64 2.98
C ASP A 63 0.49 1.99 1.49
N VAL A 64 1.52 2.61 0.90
CA VAL A 64 1.56 3.07 -0.50
C VAL A 64 2.10 1.97 -1.39
N GLY A 65 1.31 1.55 -2.38
CA GLY A 65 1.59 0.35 -3.16
C GLY A 65 1.29 -0.93 -2.37
N CYS A 66 0.18 -0.95 -1.64
CA CYS A 66 -0.13 -2.03 -0.71
C CYS A 66 -0.38 -3.39 -1.40
N GLY A 67 -0.65 -3.40 -2.70
CA GLY A 67 -0.93 -4.59 -3.50
C GLY A 67 -2.01 -5.47 -2.89
N GLY A 68 -1.70 -6.76 -2.72
CA GLY A 68 -2.55 -7.75 -2.05
C GLY A 68 -2.60 -7.64 -0.52
N GLY A 69 -1.96 -6.63 0.08
CA GLY A 69 -2.19 -6.27 1.47
C GLY A 69 -1.33 -6.98 2.52
N ILE A 70 -0.23 -7.64 2.14
CA ILE A 70 0.61 -8.41 3.09
C ILE A 70 1.08 -7.55 4.28
N LEU A 71 1.65 -6.38 4.01
CA LEU A 71 2.14 -5.50 5.08
C LEU A 71 0.98 -4.81 5.79
N ALA A 72 0.08 -4.16 5.03
CA ALA A 72 -1.14 -3.54 5.55
C ALA A 72 -1.93 -4.44 6.53
N GLU A 73 -2.18 -5.70 6.17
CA GLU A 73 -2.86 -6.64 7.05
C GLU A 73 -2.08 -6.92 8.33
N SER A 74 -0.76 -7.10 8.22
CA SER A 74 0.07 -7.38 9.39
C SER A 74 0.14 -6.18 10.35
N MET A 75 0.12 -4.94 9.84
CA MET A 75 -0.01 -3.73 10.65
C MET A 75 -1.39 -3.66 11.33
N ALA A 76 -2.46 -4.00 10.62
CA ALA A 76 -3.82 -4.03 11.18
C ALA A 76 -3.97 -5.08 12.28
N ARG A 77 -3.37 -6.27 12.10
CA ARG A 77 -3.29 -7.31 13.15
C ARG A 77 -2.51 -6.85 14.38
N ALA A 78 -1.53 -5.97 14.20
CA ALA A 78 -0.81 -5.31 15.30
C ALA A 78 -1.60 -4.14 15.95
N GLY A 79 -2.83 -3.88 15.48
CA GLY A 79 -3.76 -2.90 16.04
C GLY A 79 -3.66 -1.50 15.43
N ALA A 80 -2.92 -1.32 14.33
CA ALA A 80 -2.93 -0.06 13.59
C ALA A 80 -4.29 0.22 12.92
N LYS A 81 -4.59 1.49 12.68
CA LYS A 81 -5.64 1.95 11.77
C LYS A 81 -5.02 2.11 10.39
N VAL A 82 -5.27 1.15 9.51
CA VAL A 82 -4.55 1.04 8.25
C VAL A 82 -5.42 1.52 7.09
N THR A 83 -4.85 2.42 6.29
CA THR A 83 -5.28 2.69 4.92
C THR A 83 -4.23 2.08 3.98
N GLY A 84 -4.66 1.38 2.93
CA GLY A 84 -3.80 0.88 1.86
C GLY A 84 -4.21 1.48 0.54
N ILE A 85 -3.25 2.03 -0.22
CA ILE A 85 -3.50 2.54 -1.56
C ILE A 85 -2.70 1.77 -2.60
N ASP A 86 -3.32 1.49 -3.74
CA ASP A 86 -2.67 0.88 -4.90
C ASP A 86 -3.42 1.28 -6.18
N MET A 87 -2.79 1.13 -7.35
CA MET A 87 -3.45 1.34 -8.63
C MET A 87 -3.94 0.04 -9.29
N ALA A 88 -3.47 -1.12 -8.85
CA ALA A 88 -3.86 -2.44 -9.34
C ALA A 88 -5.18 -2.92 -8.70
N PRO A 89 -6.33 -2.85 -9.42
CA PRO A 89 -7.63 -3.16 -8.83
C PRO A 89 -7.77 -4.63 -8.41
N ASP A 90 -7.12 -5.56 -9.11
CA ASP A 90 -7.22 -6.99 -8.77
C ASP A 90 -6.42 -7.32 -7.51
N GLY A 91 -5.26 -6.68 -7.32
CA GLY A 91 -4.50 -6.72 -6.07
C GLY A 91 -5.32 -6.23 -4.89
N LEU A 92 -5.98 -5.06 -5.02
CA LEU A 92 -6.86 -4.52 -3.98
C LEU A 92 -8.07 -5.42 -3.67
N ASN A 93 -8.64 -6.08 -4.67
CA ASN A 93 -9.74 -7.02 -4.46
C ASN A 93 -9.29 -8.24 -3.64
N VAL A 94 -8.10 -8.78 -3.94
CA VAL A 94 -7.47 -9.85 -3.17
C VAL A 94 -7.17 -9.38 -1.74
N ALA A 95 -6.65 -8.17 -1.56
CA ALA A 95 -6.37 -7.59 -0.25
C ALA A 95 -7.65 -7.46 0.61
N ARG A 96 -8.73 -6.94 0.03
CA ARG A 96 -10.03 -6.82 0.71
C ARG A 96 -10.61 -8.16 1.12
N LEU A 97 -10.54 -9.16 0.23
CA LEU A 97 -11.04 -10.50 0.52
C LEU A 97 -10.24 -11.15 1.66
N HIS A 98 -8.91 -11.08 1.59
CA HIS A 98 -8.07 -11.70 2.61
C HIS A 98 -8.19 -10.98 3.96
N ALA A 99 -8.31 -9.64 3.98
CA ALA A 99 -8.58 -8.88 5.20
C ALA A 99 -9.92 -9.29 5.86
N LEU A 100 -10.96 -9.57 5.06
CA LEU A 100 -12.24 -10.07 5.55
C LEU A 100 -12.10 -11.46 6.17
N GLU A 101 -11.40 -12.39 5.52
CA GLU A 101 -11.10 -13.73 6.04
C GLU A 101 -10.26 -13.68 7.32
N ALA A 102 -9.33 -12.73 7.37
CA ALA A 102 -8.46 -12.43 8.50
C ALA A 102 -9.18 -11.81 9.70
N GLY A 103 -10.37 -11.25 9.50
CA GLY A 103 -11.14 -10.54 10.51
C GLY A 103 -10.54 -9.19 10.90
N VAL A 104 -9.81 -8.52 10.00
CA VAL A 104 -9.26 -7.17 10.23
C VAL A 104 -9.94 -6.13 9.35
N ASN A 105 -9.99 -4.88 9.83
CA ASN A 105 -10.57 -3.77 9.09
C ASN A 105 -9.47 -2.87 8.53
N ILE A 106 -9.43 -2.73 7.21
CA ILE A 106 -8.43 -1.95 6.47
C ILE A 106 -9.16 -1.17 5.38
N ASP A 107 -8.86 0.12 5.25
CA ASP A 107 -9.41 0.96 4.19
C ASP A 107 -8.53 0.86 2.94
N TYR A 108 -8.94 0.01 1.99
CA TYR A 108 -8.25 -0.14 0.72
C TYR A 108 -8.85 0.77 -0.36
N GLN A 109 -8.05 1.66 -0.94
CA GLN A 109 -8.49 2.60 -1.97
C GLN A 109 -7.64 2.48 -3.25
N GLN A 110 -8.29 2.64 -4.40
CA GLN A 110 -7.57 2.76 -5.65
C GLN A 110 -7.17 4.23 -5.86
N SER A 111 -5.88 4.53 -5.71
CA SER A 111 -5.36 5.90 -5.80
C SER A 111 -3.85 5.91 -6.06
N THR A 112 -3.37 6.94 -6.75
CA THR A 112 -1.95 7.31 -6.70
C THR A 112 -1.63 7.95 -5.36
N ALA A 113 -0.34 8.01 -5.00
CA ALA A 113 0.10 8.70 -3.78
C ALA A 113 -0.15 10.21 -3.90
N GLU A 114 0.09 10.77 -5.08
CA GLU A 114 -0.10 12.19 -5.41
C GLU A 114 -1.57 12.62 -5.24
N ASP A 115 -2.52 11.92 -5.88
CA ASP A 115 -3.94 12.24 -5.78
C ASP A 115 -4.50 11.99 -4.36
N PHE A 116 -3.85 11.09 -3.61
CA PHE A 116 -4.21 10.84 -2.22
C PHE A 116 -3.72 11.96 -1.30
N ALA A 117 -2.51 12.47 -1.53
CA ALA A 117 -1.92 13.58 -0.79
C ALA A 117 -2.73 14.88 -0.86
N GLU A 118 -3.38 15.15 -2.00
CA GLU A 118 -4.25 16.34 -2.17
C GLU A 118 -5.37 16.43 -1.12
N ARG A 119 -5.82 15.29 -0.60
CA ARG A 119 -6.97 15.20 0.32
C ARG A 119 -6.58 14.81 1.75
N HIS A 120 -5.39 14.24 1.94
CA HIS A 120 -4.98 13.58 3.18
C HIS A 120 -3.61 14.06 3.71
N ALA A 121 -3.20 15.29 3.34
CA ALA A 121 -1.92 15.84 3.76
C ALA A 121 -1.78 15.92 5.30
N GLY A 122 -0.67 15.40 5.82
CA GLY A 122 -0.31 15.46 7.23
C GLY A 122 -1.15 14.57 8.15
N GLU A 123 -1.84 13.55 7.63
CA GLU A 123 -2.76 12.71 8.40
C GLU A 123 -2.11 11.48 9.05
N PHE A 124 -1.00 10.97 8.51
CA PHE A 124 -0.48 9.65 8.86
C PHE A 124 0.74 9.73 9.77
N GLU A 125 0.71 8.97 10.87
CA GLU A 125 1.85 8.82 11.80
C GLU A 125 2.92 7.89 11.25
N LEU A 126 2.54 7.00 10.33
CA LEU A 126 3.41 6.12 9.56
C LEU A 126 2.95 6.11 8.11
N VAL A 127 3.89 6.30 7.19
CA VAL A 127 3.70 6.01 5.77
C VAL A 127 4.73 4.94 5.39
N THR A 128 4.28 3.83 4.80
CA THR A 128 5.15 2.79 4.23
C THR A 128 5.08 2.82 2.71
N CYS A 129 6.22 2.71 2.03
CA CYS A 129 6.31 2.62 0.58
C CYS A 129 7.31 1.51 0.20
N MET A 130 6.83 0.26 0.19
CA MET A 130 7.66 -0.95 0.11
C MET A 130 7.56 -1.59 -1.26
N GLU A 131 8.69 -1.86 -1.92
CA GLU A 131 8.77 -2.54 -3.24
C GLU A 131 7.82 -1.91 -4.29
N MET A 132 7.82 -0.58 -4.36
CA MET A 132 6.87 0.22 -5.15
C MET A 132 7.57 1.22 -6.08
N LEU A 133 8.61 1.92 -5.59
CA LEU A 133 9.24 3.05 -6.29
C LEU A 133 9.91 2.66 -7.62
N GLU A 134 10.35 1.41 -7.75
CA GLU A 134 10.94 0.87 -8.98
C GLU A 134 9.92 0.65 -10.11
N HIS A 135 8.62 0.71 -9.79
CA HIS A 135 7.51 0.45 -10.71
C HIS A 135 6.83 1.72 -11.23
N VAL A 136 7.28 2.91 -10.83
CA VAL A 136 6.70 4.20 -11.22
C VAL A 136 7.60 5.01 -12.16
N PRO A 137 7.02 5.82 -13.07
CA PRO A 137 7.80 6.68 -13.96
C PRO A 137 8.60 7.78 -13.24
N ASP A 138 8.04 8.42 -12.20
CA ASP A 138 8.68 9.46 -11.37
C ASP A 138 8.66 9.07 -9.88
N PRO A 139 9.65 8.28 -9.40
CA PRO A 139 9.72 7.90 -7.99
C PRO A 139 9.94 9.10 -7.06
N ALA A 140 10.56 10.20 -7.54
CA ALA A 140 10.75 11.38 -6.72
C ALA A 140 9.42 12.10 -6.43
N SER A 141 8.45 12.01 -7.34
CA SER A 141 7.08 12.47 -7.10
C SER A 141 6.40 11.69 -5.98
N VAL A 142 6.50 10.35 -6.00
CA VAL A 142 5.94 9.50 -4.95
C VAL A 142 6.57 9.81 -3.59
N VAL A 143 7.89 9.98 -3.51
CA VAL A 143 8.56 10.36 -2.25
C VAL A 143 8.06 11.71 -1.71
N ARG A 144 7.84 12.71 -2.59
CA ARG A 144 7.24 13.99 -2.18
C ARG A 144 5.83 13.81 -1.64
N ALA A 145 4.98 13.06 -2.35
CA ALA A 145 3.62 12.78 -1.91
C ALA A 145 3.58 12.04 -0.56
N CYS A 146 4.45 11.05 -0.37
CA CYS A 146 4.57 10.35 0.91
C CYS A 146 4.97 11.29 2.05
N ALA A 147 5.88 12.24 1.79
CA ALA A 147 6.25 13.26 2.77
C ALA A 147 5.12 14.26 3.06
N GLU A 148 4.27 14.57 2.07
CA GLU A 148 3.08 15.41 2.26
C GLU A 148 1.99 14.70 3.07
N LEU A 149 1.80 13.39 2.86
CA LEU A 149 0.87 12.54 3.61
C LEU A 149 1.29 12.35 5.07
N ALA A 150 2.60 12.37 5.34
CA ALA A 150 3.17 12.20 6.66
C ALA A 150 2.85 13.38 7.59
N ALA A 151 2.30 13.10 8.76
CA ALA A 151 2.12 14.08 9.83
C ALA A 151 3.47 14.62 10.33
N PRO A 152 3.53 15.82 10.93
CA PRO A 152 4.77 16.33 11.52
C PRO A 152 5.37 15.35 12.54
N GLY A 153 6.61 14.90 12.30
CA GLY A 153 7.30 13.93 13.17
C GLY A 153 6.93 12.46 12.90
N ALA A 154 6.15 12.18 11.86
CA ALA A 154 5.83 10.82 11.43
C ALA A 154 7.07 10.07 10.92
N THR A 155 6.95 8.75 10.90
CA THR A 155 7.94 7.88 10.27
C THR A 155 7.53 7.60 8.82
N LEU A 156 8.45 7.79 7.89
CA LEU A 156 8.34 7.34 6.50
C LEU A 156 9.33 6.20 6.29
N VAL A 157 8.85 5.06 5.82
CA VAL A 157 9.67 3.85 5.61
C VAL A 157 9.53 3.36 4.18
#